data_AF-A0A920HSD4-F1
#
_entry.id   AF-A0A920HSD4-F1
#
_cell.length_a   1.000
_cell.length_b   1.000
_cell.length_c   1.000
_cell.angle_alpha   90.00
_cell.angle_beta   90.00
_cell.angle_gamma   90.00
#
_symmetry.space_group_name_H-M   'P 1'
#
loop_
_entity.id
_entity.type
_entity.pdbx_description
1 polymer ?
#
loop_
_entity_poly.entity_id
_entity_poly.type
_entity_poly.pdbx_seq_one_letter_code
_entity_poly.pdbx_strand_id
1 'polypeptide(L)'
;MFAYFSEIIQKVANEKLKIQIYHFPAVSQIPISHKLIEMLLKEYPENITGIKDSSGDENNMLSMCENFDDFDVYAGSETYFLPVLKAGGAGTITATANITAKKCVEVYKAFNENSDVLKNYSMSLVMKEHYFKKHVVLLAFQAV
;
A
#
# COMPACT_ATOMS: atom_id res chain seq x y z
N MET A 1 -18.45 -4.14 9.82
CA MET A 1 -17.01 -3.98 9.52
C MET A 1 -16.31 -3.07 10.53
N PHE A 2 -16.77 -1.85 10.80
CA PHE A 2 -16.20 -1.00 11.88
C PHE A 2 -16.06 -1.75 13.23
N ALA A 3 -17.13 -2.39 13.70
CA ALA A 3 -17.12 -3.15 14.95
C ALA A 3 -16.02 -4.24 15.00
N TYR A 4 -15.70 -4.87 13.87
CA TYR A 4 -14.64 -5.88 13.80
C TYR A 4 -13.25 -5.29 14.05
N PHE A 5 -12.92 -4.18 13.38
CA PHE A 5 -11.66 -3.47 13.61
C PHE A 5 -11.58 -2.92 15.05
N SER A 6 -12.68 -2.31 15.50
CA SER A 6 -12.83 -1.77 16.86
C SER A 6 -12.60 -2.86 17.92
N GLU A 7 -13.18 -4.05 17.76
CA GLU A 7 -13.01 -5.17 18.68
C GLU A 7 -11.55 -5.65 18.74
N ILE A 8 -10.85 -5.72 17.60
CA ILE A 8 -9.43 -6.10 17.56
C ILE A 8 -8.58 -5.07 18.31
N ILE A 9 -8.75 -3.79 18.02
CA ILE A 9 -7.98 -2.70 18.65
C ILE A 9 -8.18 -2.72 20.17
N GLN A 10 -9.44 -2.81 20.61
CA GLN A 10 -9.78 -2.86 22.03
C GLN A 10 -9.24 -4.12 22.72
N LYS A 11 -9.27 -5.28 22.07
CA LYS A 11 -8.74 -6.53 22.65
C LYS A 11 -7.23 -6.53 22.80
N VAL A 12 -6.50 -5.90 21.87
CA VAL A 12 -5.04 -5.75 22.01
C VAL A 12 -4.71 -4.75 23.13
N ALA A 13 -5.57 -3.75 23.36
CA ALA A 13 -5.51 -2.82 24.49
C ALA A 13 -4.13 -2.14 24.66
N ASN A 14 -3.49 -1.78 23.54
CA ASN A 14 -2.16 -1.17 23.55
C ASN A 14 -2.16 0.12 22.73
N GLU A 15 -1.99 1.25 23.41
CA GLU A 15 -1.96 2.59 22.79
C GLU A 15 -0.78 2.77 21.82
N LYS A 16 0.30 1.98 21.96
CA LYS A 16 1.46 2.02 21.05
C LYS A 16 1.27 1.17 19.80
N LEU A 17 0.18 0.40 19.70
CA LEU A 17 -0.12 -0.41 18.52
C LEU A 17 -0.42 0.52 17.34
N LYS A 18 0.36 0.42 16.27
CA LYS A 18 0.09 1.07 14.98
C LYS A 18 -0.37 0.02 13.98
N ILE A 19 -1.43 0.33 13.23
CA ILE A 19 -2.16 -0.58 12.36
C ILE A 19 -2.21 0.01 10.96
N GLN A 20 -1.73 -0.79 10.01
CA GLN A 20 -1.90 -0.59 8.59
C GLN A 20 -3.06 -1.47 8.11
N ILE A 21 -4.12 -0.85 7.59
CA ILE A 21 -5.28 -1.57 7.05
C ILE A 21 -4.86 -2.29 5.78
N TYR A 22 -5.34 -3.52 5.55
CA TYR A 22 -5.07 -4.22 4.29
C TYR A 22 -6.34 -4.35 3.44
N HIS A 23 -6.38 -3.64 2.32
CA HIS A 23 -7.49 -3.69 1.37
C HIS A 23 -7.15 -4.59 0.18
N PHE A 24 -7.85 -5.72 0.03
CA PHE A 24 -7.67 -6.63 -1.10
C PHE A 24 -9.01 -7.28 -1.53
N PRO A 25 -9.93 -6.51 -2.15
CA PRO A 25 -11.30 -6.94 -2.40
C PRO A 25 -11.40 -8.17 -3.33
N ALA A 26 -10.42 -8.38 -4.22
CA ALA A 26 -10.36 -9.58 -5.06
C ALA A 26 -10.23 -10.88 -4.24
N VAL A 27 -9.67 -10.81 -3.03
CA VAL A 27 -9.53 -11.96 -2.11
C VAL A 27 -10.57 -11.91 -1.00
N SER A 28 -10.74 -10.76 -0.33
CA SER A 28 -11.67 -10.63 0.78
C SER A 28 -13.14 -10.64 0.36
N GLN A 29 -13.43 -10.35 -0.92
CA GLN A 29 -14.77 -10.09 -1.47
C GLN A 29 -15.51 -8.92 -0.80
N ILE A 30 -14.80 -8.14 0.03
CA ILE A 30 -15.37 -7.04 0.81
C ILE A 30 -14.46 -5.82 0.65
N PRO A 31 -14.91 -4.77 -0.07
CA PRO A 31 -14.16 -3.53 -0.21
C PRO A 31 -14.21 -2.71 1.08
N ILE A 32 -13.11 -2.00 1.37
CA ILE A 32 -13.00 -1.06 2.48
C ILE A 32 -13.30 0.32 1.91
N SER A 33 -14.41 0.92 2.35
CA SER A 33 -14.83 2.24 1.87
C SER A 33 -14.10 3.38 2.58
N HIS A 34 -14.00 4.54 1.93
CA HIS A 34 -13.46 5.76 2.54
C HIS A 34 -14.23 6.16 3.80
N LYS A 35 -15.56 6.02 3.80
CA LYS A 35 -16.40 6.24 4.99
C LYS A 35 -15.96 5.38 6.18
N LEU A 36 -15.58 4.12 5.94
CA LEU A 36 -15.09 3.27 7.01
C LEU A 36 -13.72 3.73 7.51
N ILE A 37 -12.82 4.14 6.61
CA ILE A 37 -11.51 4.68 6.97
C ILE A 37 -11.68 5.94 7.83
N GLU A 38 -12.55 6.86 7.42
CA GLU A 38 -12.89 8.08 8.17
C GLU A 38 -13.39 7.76 9.59
N MET A 39 -14.32 6.80 9.72
CA MET A 39 -14.82 6.38 11.04
C MET A 39 -13.71 5.80 11.91
N LEU A 40 -12.80 5.02 11.34
CA LEU A 40 -11.70 4.39 12.05
C LEU A 40 -10.64 5.40 12.48
N LEU A 41 -10.28 6.36 11.62
CA LEU A 41 -9.36 7.43 11.95
C LEU A 41 -9.93 8.34 13.04
N LYS A 42 -11.24 8.61 13.01
CA LYS A 42 -11.91 9.42 14.03
C LYS A 42 -11.87 8.75 15.41
N GLU A 43 -12.14 7.44 15.48
CA GLU A 43 -12.23 6.71 16.75
C GLU A 43 -10.84 6.29 17.26
N TYR A 44 -9.93 5.95 16.36
CA TYR A 44 -8.62 5.37 16.67
C TYR A 44 -7.46 6.11 15.96
N PRO A 45 -7.34 7.44 16.11
CA PRO A 45 -6.33 8.24 15.39
C PRO A 45 -4.90 7.82 15.74
N GLU A 46 -4.69 7.37 16.97
CA GLU A 46 -3.37 6.91 17.43
C GLU A 46 -3.05 5.48 17.00
N ASN A 47 -4.04 4.67 16.58
CA ASN A 47 -3.79 3.28 16.21
C ASN A 47 -3.80 3.07 14.71
N ILE A 48 -4.68 3.73 13.96
CA ILE A 48 -4.79 3.57 12.51
C ILE A 48 -3.84 4.55 11.83
N THR A 49 -2.79 4.03 11.19
CA THR A 49 -1.73 4.87 10.60
C THR A 49 -1.71 4.87 9.08
N GLY A 50 -2.50 4.02 8.43
CA GLY A 50 -2.45 3.90 6.97
C GLY A 50 -3.19 2.71 6.42
N ILE A 51 -3.00 2.50 5.12
CA ILE A 51 -3.56 1.41 4.34
C ILE A 51 -2.56 0.90 3.31
N LYS A 52 -2.51 -0.41 3.16
CA LYS A 52 -1.99 -1.06 1.96
C LYS A 52 -3.16 -1.38 1.04
N ASP A 53 -3.16 -0.85 -0.18
CA ASP A 53 -4.19 -1.12 -1.18
C ASP A 53 -3.71 -2.08 -2.29
N SER A 54 -4.30 -3.27 -2.33
CA SER A 54 -4.10 -4.28 -3.38
C SER A 54 -5.33 -4.41 -4.30
N SER A 55 -6.21 -3.40 -4.34
CA SER A 55 -7.36 -3.36 -5.25
C SER A 55 -6.98 -3.33 -6.72
N GLY A 56 -5.84 -2.72 -7.06
CA GLY A 56 -5.46 -2.41 -8.45
C GLY A 56 -6.17 -1.17 -9.02
N ASP A 57 -6.85 -0.38 -8.17
CA ASP A 57 -7.52 0.86 -8.55
C ASP A 57 -6.66 2.08 -8.17
N GLU A 58 -6.00 2.66 -9.17
CA GLU A 58 -5.16 3.85 -9.00
C GLU A 58 -5.96 5.03 -8.45
N ASN A 59 -7.16 5.28 -8.96
CA ASN A 59 -7.98 6.42 -8.52
C ASN A 59 -8.36 6.28 -7.05
N ASN A 60 -8.64 5.06 -6.59
CA ASN A 60 -8.92 4.81 -5.18
C ASN A 60 -7.70 5.16 -4.30
N MET A 61 -6.50 4.76 -4.71
CA MET A 61 -5.26 5.08 -3.98
C MET A 61 -4.98 6.58 -3.94
N LEU A 62 -5.07 7.27 -5.09
CA LEU A 62 -4.84 8.71 -5.16
C LEU A 62 -5.87 9.47 -4.32
N SER A 63 -7.15 9.08 -4.40
CA SER A 63 -8.21 9.68 -3.60
C SER A 63 -8.00 9.49 -2.10
N MET A 64 -7.43 8.37 -1.65
CA MET A 64 -7.07 8.20 -0.24
C MET A 64 -5.91 9.10 0.18
N CYS A 65 -4.92 9.31 -0.70
CA CYS A 65 -3.80 10.24 -0.42
C CYS A 65 -4.28 11.70 -0.31
N GLU A 66 -5.29 12.08 -1.10
CA GLU A 66 -5.84 13.44 -1.10
C GLU A 66 -6.79 13.73 0.06
N ASN A 67 -7.56 12.72 0.52
CA ASN A 67 -8.65 12.93 1.48
C ASN A 67 -8.28 12.64 2.93
N PHE A 68 -7.16 11.97 3.20
CA PHE A 68 -6.76 11.57 4.55
C PHE A 68 -5.36 12.08 4.88
N ASP A 69 -5.31 13.14 5.69
CA ASP A 69 -4.06 13.66 6.26
C ASP A 69 -3.48 12.67 7.28
N ASP A 70 -2.15 12.67 7.43
CA ASP A 70 -1.40 11.78 8.34
C ASP A 70 -1.75 10.28 8.18
N PHE A 71 -2.11 9.86 6.96
CA PHE A 71 -2.51 8.50 6.65
C PHE A 71 -1.63 7.89 5.54
N ASP A 72 -0.81 6.93 5.92
CA ASP A 72 0.14 6.32 5.00
C ASP A 72 -0.56 5.40 3.98
N VAL A 73 -0.65 5.83 2.72
CA VAL A 73 -1.13 4.98 1.62
C VAL A 73 0.04 4.24 0.97
N TYR A 74 -0.02 2.90 0.98
CA TYR A 74 0.93 2.02 0.32
C TYR A 74 0.29 1.29 -0.86
N ALA A 75 0.89 1.41 -2.04
CA ALA A 75 0.51 0.63 -3.22
C ALA A 75 0.88 -0.85 -3.04
N GLY A 76 -0.05 -1.75 -3.33
CA GLY A 76 0.17 -3.20 -3.31
C GLY A 76 0.97 -3.75 -4.49
N SER A 77 1.31 -2.91 -5.47
CA SER A 77 2.03 -3.23 -6.70
C SER A 77 2.91 -2.05 -7.12
N GLU A 78 4.09 -2.33 -7.64
CA GLU A 78 5.03 -1.31 -8.14
C GLU A 78 4.47 -0.52 -9.32
N THR A 79 3.49 -1.06 -10.05
CA THR A 79 2.81 -0.36 -11.15
C THR A 79 2.27 0.99 -10.68
N TYR A 80 1.77 1.08 -9.45
CA TYR A 80 1.18 2.29 -8.87
C TYR A 80 2.11 3.03 -7.90
N PHE A 81 3.33 2.54 -7.70
CA PHE A 81 4.23 3.08 -6.68
C PHE A 81 4.58 4.55 -6.93
N LEU A 82 5.01 4.90 -8.15
CA LEU A 82 5.37 6.29 -8.47
C LEU A 82 4.15 7.24 -8.47
N PRO A 83 2.98 6.87 -9.04
CA PRO A 83 1.76 7.67 -8.88
C PRO A 83 1.40 7.94 -7.41
N VAL A 84 1.42 6.91 -6.56
CA VAL A 84 1.10 7.04 -5.14
C VAL A 84 2.10 7.95 -4.41
N LEU A 85 3.40 7.81 -4.66
CA LEU A 85 4.41 8.73 -4.10
C LEU A 85 4.15 10.18 -4.50
N LYS A 86 3.83 10.43 -5.77
CA LYS A 86 3.54 11.78 -6.28
C LYS A 86 2.29 12.40 -5.65
N ALA A 87 1.33 11.59 -5.23
CA ALA A 87 0.13 12.04 -4.53
C ALA A 87 0.32 12.21 -3.02
N GLY A 88 1.53 12.00 -2.48
CA GLY A 88 1.82 12.12 -1.05
C GLY A 88 1.68 10.81 -0.27
N GLY A 89 1.43 9.68 -0.95
CA GLY A 89 1.41 8.37 -0.32
C GLY A 89 2.80 7.92 0.14
N ALA A 90 2.83 6.98 1.08
CA ALA A 90 4.04 6.56 1.79
C ALA A 90 4.93 5.60 1.01
N GLY A 91 4.37 4.85 0.04
CA GLY A 91 5.16 4.09 -0.92
C GLY A 91 4.50 2.80 -1.42
N THR A 92 5.22 1.68 -1.37
CA THR A 92 4.71 0.38 -1.83
C THR A 92 5.04 -0.75 -0.87
N ILE A 93 4.07 -1.65 -0.67
CA ILE A 93 4.26 -2.95 -0.02
C ILE A 93 3.85 -4.02 -1.03
N THR A 94 4.83 -4.57 -1.73
CA THR A 94 4.63 -5.48 -2.86
C THR A 94 5.37 -6.79 -2.65
N ALA A 95 4.81 -7.88 -3.16
CA ALA A 95 5.42 -9.20 -3.01
C ALA A 95 6.76 -9.29 -3.75
N THR A 96 6.87 -8.67 -4.92
CA THR A 96 8.09 -8.64 -5.74
C THR A 96 9.25 -7.94 -5.05
N ALA A 97 9.01 -7.13 -4.01
CA ALA A 97 10.07 -6.51 -3.21
C ALA A 97 11.05 -7.53 -2.61
N ASN A 98 10.64 -8.79 -2.39
CA ASN A 98 11.58 -9.87 -1.99
C ASN A 98 12.77 -10.02 -2.95
N ILE A 99 12.61 -9.63 -4.22
CA ILE A 99 13.68 -9.63 -5.23
C ILE A 99 13.98 -8.25 -5.83
N THR A 100 13.05 -7.29 -5.72
CA THR A 100 13.17 -5.93 -6.28
C THR A 100 13.48 -4.86 -5.24
N ALA A 101 13.68 -5.20 -3.95
CA ALA A 101 13.90 -4.23 -2.86
C ALA A 101 14.91 -3.13 -3.19
N LYS A 102 16.08 -3.47 -3.76
CA LYS A 102 17.10 -2.48 -4.16
C LYS A 102 16.55 -1.43 -5.12
N LYS A 103 15.79 -1.87 -6.13
CA LYS A 103 15.16 -0.97 -7.09
C LYS A 103 14.06 -0.12 -6.46
N CYS A 104 13.26 -0.68 -5.55
CA CYS A 104 12.25 0.09 -4.82
C CYS A 104 12.90 1.21 -4.01
N VAL A 105 14.04 0.94 -3.35
CA VAL A 105 14.82 1.94 -2.62
C VAL A 105 15.41 3.01 -3.57
N GLU A 106 15.93 2.60 -4.73
CA GLU A 106 16.44 3.54 -5.75
C GLU A 106 15.34 4.51 -6.22
N VAL A 107 14.14 4.01 -6.50
CA VAL A 107 12.98 4.84 -6.88
C VAL A 107 12.62 5.82 -5.76
N TYR A 108 12.51 5.32 -4.53
CA TYR A 108 12.12 6.15 -3.39
C TYR A 108 13.13 7.27 -3.12
N LYS A 109 14.44 6.97 -3.19
CA LYS A 109 15.50 7.99 -3.05
C LYS A 109 15.48 8.99 -4.19
N ALA A 110 15.40 8.51 -5.44
CA ALA A 110 15.34 9.39 -6.61
C ALA A 110 14.14 10.33 -6.57
N PHE A 111 13.00 9.86 -6.02
CA PHE A 111 11.82 10.69 -5.76
C PHE A 111 12.11 11.80 -4.76
N ASN A 112 12.65 11.46 -3.59
CA ASN A 112 12.97 12.44 -2.54
C ASN A 112 14.05 13.45 -2.96
N GLU A 113 14.96 13.05 -3.84
CA GLU A 113 16.03 13.91 -4.38
C GLU A 113 15.59 14.74 -5.60
N ASN A 114 14.32 14.63 -6.04
CA ASN A 114 13.80 15.28 -7.26
C ASN A 114 14.65 14.98 -8.52
N SER A 115 15.16 13.76 -8.63
CA SER A 115 16.08 13.37 -9.70
C SER A 115 15.36 13.06 -11.02
N ASP A 116 15.95 13.48 -12.15
CA ASP A 116 15.50 13.15 -13.51
C ASP A 116 15.44 11.65 -13.81
N VAL A 117 16.15 10.86 -13.00
CA VAL A 117 16.24 9.39 -13.09
C VAL A 117 14.84 8.73 -13.08
N LEU A 118 13.84 9.35 -12.44
CA LEU A 118 12.46 8.85 -12.39
C LEU A 118 11.82 8.63 -13.76
N LYS A 119 12.22 9.37 -14.81
CA LYS A 119 11.68 9.24 -16.17
C LYS A 119 11.91 7.85 -16.79
N ASN A 120 12.95 7.14 -16.34
CA ASN A 120 13.32 5.83 -16.88
C ASN A 120 12.80 4.63 -16.06
N TYR A 121 12.18 4.87 -14.90
CA TYR A 121 11.89 3.79 -13.94
C TYR A 121 10.53 3.11 -14.13
N SER A 122 9.53 3.79 -14.69
CA SER A 122 8.17 3.24 -14.87
C SER A 122 8.16 1.95 -15.70
N MET A 123 9.07 1.79 -16.66
CA MET A 123 9.08 0.64 -17.57
C MET A 123 9.83 -0.59 -17.02
N SER A 124 10.87 -0.41 -16.20
CA SER A 124 11.80 -1.51 -15.84
C SER A 124 11.33 -2.38 -14.65
N LEU A 125 10.43 -1.85 -13.81
CA LEU A 125 9.84 -2.57 -12.67
C LEU A 125 8.64 -3.42 -13.09
N VAL A 126 7.78 -2.88 -13.95
CA VAL A 126 6.57 -3.53 -14.48
C VAL A 126 6.90 -4.83 -15.21
N MET A 127 8.04 -4.89 -15.91
CA MET A 127 8.45 -6.09 -16.65
C MET A 127 8.66 -7.31 -15.77
N LYS A 128 9.11 -7.17 -14.51
CA LYS A 128 9.24 -8.31 -13.59
C LYS A 128 7.88 -8.74 -13.05
N GLU A 129 7.01 -7.79 -12.67
CA GLU A 129 5.68 -8.07 -12.13
C GLU A 129 4.82 -8.91 -13.09
N HIS A 130 4.90 -8.66 -14.40
CA HIS A 130 4.17 -9.44 -15.40
C HIS A 130 4.54 -10.94 -15.41
N TYR A 131 5.81 -11.29 -15.12
CA TYR A 131 6.22 -12.68 -14.96
C TYR A 131 5.62 -13.32 -13.70
N PHE A 132 5.53 -12.56 -12.59
CA PHE A 132 4.98 -13.09 -11.33
C PHE A 132 3.47 -13.22 -11.34
N LYS A 133 2.72 -12.39 -12.08
CA LYS A 133 1.26 -12.53 -12.21
C LYS A 133 0.81 -13.82 -12.92
N LYS A 134 1.71 -14.48 -13.68
CA LYS A 134 1.41 -15.76 -14.36
C LYS A 134 1.52 -16.98 -13.46
N HIS A 135 2.13 -16.85 -12.29
CA HIS A 135 2.29 -17.94 -11.33
C HIS A 135 1.72 -17.51 -9.98
N VAL A 136 1.22 -18.43 -9.14
CA VAL A 136 0.74 -18.06 -7.81
C VAL A 136 1.87 -17.34 -7.09
N VAL A 137 1.66 -16.06 -6.77
CA VAL A 137 2.70 -15.14 -6.30
C VAL A 137 3.45 -15.71 -5.09
N LEU A 138 2.78 -16.48 -4.23
CA LEU A 138 3.41 -17.17 -3.10
C LEU A 138 4.35 -18.33 -3.50
N LEU A 139 4.00 -19.11 -4.53
CA LEU A 139 4.81 -20.23 -5.02
C LEU A 139 6.08 -19.74 -5.73
N ALA A 140 6.03 -18.57 -6.36
CA ALA A 140 7.19 -18.01 -7.07
C ALA A 140 8.33 -17.56 -6.13
N PHE A 141 8.07 -17.30 -4.84
CA PHE A 141 9.10 -16.95 -3.85
C PHE A 141 9.75 -18.15 -3.17
N GLN A 142 9.17 -19.34 -3.24
CA GLN A 142 9.73 -20.57 -2.66
C GLN A 142 10.71 -21.29 -3.60
N ALA A 143 10.91 -20.78 -4.82
CA ALA A 143 11.79 -21.38 -5.84
C ALA A 143 13.21 -20.79 -5.88
N VAL A 144 13.68 -20.14 -4.81
CA VAL A 144 15.05 -19.61 -4.66
C VAL A 144 15.79 -20.35 -3.57
#